data_AF-A0A0U3GGG8-F1
#
_entry.id   AF-A0A0U3GGG8-F1
#
_cell.length_a   1.000
_cell.length_b   1.000
_cell.length_c   1.000
_cell.angle_alpha   90.00
_cell.angle_beta   90.00
_cell.angle_gamma   90.00
#
_symmetry.space_group_name_H-M   'P 1'
#
loop_
_entity.id
_entity.type
_entity.pdbx_description
1 polymer ?
#
loop_
_entity_poly.entity_id
_entity_poly.type
_entity_poly.pdbx_seq_one_letter_code
_entity_poly.pdbx_strand_id
1 'polypeptide(L)'
;MMFDPDDLDPAPFEEDQEPQEPALPQMLPAPQPVPAPPDAAAHEEFLALLEVLMAAGCLIPCLAAEDRTPWLADGRHASAAAARACQDCPALTECAAYALAAQEPSGVWGGMTLTDRTATRSRSITRKVAAA
;
A
#
# COMPACT_ATOMS: atom_id res chain seq x y z
N MET A 1 -25.39 77.44 0.98
CA MET A 1 -26.50 76.61 0.47
C MET A 1 -25.86 75.50 -0.33
N MET A 2 -25.88 74.22 0.00
CA MET A 2 -26.08 73.43 1.22
C MET A 2 -25.54 72.05 0.78
N PHE A 3 -24.44 71.58 1.36
CA PHE A 3 -24.05 70.17 1.24
C PHE A 3 -25.04 69.40 2.10
N ASP A 4 -25.80 68.49 1.51
CA ASP A 4 -26.68 67.60 2.27
C ASP A 4 -25.81 66.48 2.86
N PRO A 5 -25.73 66.39 4.20
CA PRO A 5 -25.15 65.26 4.92
C PRO A 5 -26.17 64.13 4.97
N ASP A 6 -25.73 62.88 5.18
CA ASP A 6 -26.56 61.73 5.59
C ASP A 6 -27.13 60.85 4.44
N ASP A 7 -26.27 60.13 3.70
CA ASP A 7 -26.59 58.76 3.20
C ASP A 7 -25.33 58.00 2.73
N LEU A 8 -24.32 57.95 3.58
CA LEU A 8 -23.25 56.96 3.45
C LEU A 8 -23.13 56.33 4.82
N ASP A 9 -23.92 55.28 5.01
CA ASP A 9 -23.78 54.30 6.08
C ASP A 9 -22.53 53.44 5.78
N PRO A 10 -21.51 53.47 6.65
CA PRO A 10 -20.67 52.30 6.78
C PRO A 10 -20.78 51.72 8.19
N ALA A 11 -21.61 50.69 8.35
CA ALA A 11 -21.33 49.64 9.32
C ALA A 11 -21.35 48.25 8.64
N PRO A 12 -20.54 47.27 9.08
CA PRO A 12 -19.49 47.32 10.09
C PRO A 12 -18.09 46.98 9.55
N PHE A 13 -17.11 47.44 10.32
CA PHE A 13 -15.74 46.94 10.38
C PHE A 13 -15.77 45.55 11.01
N GLU A 14 -16.03 44.51 10.22
CA GLU A 14 -15.87 43.12 10.65
C GLU A 14 -15.32 42.34 9.47
N GLU A 15 -14.04 41.99 9.54
CA GLU A 15 -13.50 40.67 9.20
C GLU A 15 -11.99 40.69 9.46
N ASP A 16 -11.66 40.89 10.73
CA ASP A 16 -10.47 40.31 11.34
C ASP A 16 -10.67 38.78 11.34
N GLN A 17 -10.53 38.15 10.15
CA GLN A 17 -10.37 36.71 10.05
C GLN A 17 -8.87 36.45 10.01
N GLU A 18 -8.32 36.33 11.21
CA GLU A 18 -7.05 35.68 11.53
C GLU A 18 -6.80 34.51 10.54
N PRO A 19 -5.67 34.47 9.81
CA PRO A 19 -5.38 33.36 8.92
C PRO A 19 -5.21 32.12 9.79
N GLN A 20 -6.23 31.25 9.81
CA GLN A 20 -6.14 29.93 10.41
C GLN A 20 -4.95 29.20 9.78
N GLU A 21 -3.84 29.11 10.52
CA GLU A 21 -2.72 28.25 10.14
C GLU A 21 -3.30 26.86 9.86
N PRO A 22 -3.09 26.28 8.66
CA PRO A 22 -3.59 24.95 8.39
C PRO A 22 -2.93 24.00 9.39
N ALA A 23 -3.74 23.42 10.27
CA ALA A 23 -3.31 22.40 11.21
C ALA A 23 -2.47 21.38 10.44
N LEU A 24 -1.17 21.30 10.79
CA LEU A 24 -0.24 20.36 10.18
C LEU A 24 -0.91 18.98 10.10
N PRO A 25 -0.91 18.31 8.94
CA PRO A 25 -1.52 16.99 8.82
C PRO A 25 -0.90 16.08 9.87
N GLN A 26 -1.77 15.59 10.74
CA GLN A 26 -1.46 14.72 11.86
C GLN A 26 -0.50 13.61 11.41
N MET A 27 0.65 13.56 12.08
CA MET A 27 1.77 12.65 11.83
C MET A 27 1.24 11.23 11.63
N LEU A 28 1.49 10.67 10.44
CA LEU A 28 1.24 9.25 10.16
C LEU A 28 1.85 8.42 11.31
N PRO A 29 1.13 7.43 11.87
CA PRO A 29 1.70 6.58 12.91
C PRO A 29 2.99 5.94 12.38
N ALA A 30 4.04 5.92 13.20
CA ALA A 30 5.31 5.32 12.84
C ALA A 30 5.06 3.89 12.31
N PRO A 31 5.66 3.51 11.17
CA PRO A 31 5.51 2.15 10.66
C PRO A 31 5.97 1.19 11.75
N GLN A 32 5.09 0.26 12.13
CA GLN A 32 5.40 -0.74 13.14
C GLN A 32 6.65 -1.52 12.68
N PRO A 33 7.60 -1.84 13.57
CA PRO A 33 8.77 -2.64 13.19
C PRO A 33 8.29 -4.01 12.71
N VAL A 34 8.37 -4.23 11.40
CA VAL A 34 8.15 -5.54 10.80
C VAL A 34 9.25 -6.47 11.30
N PRO A 35 8.92 -7.65 11.86
CA PRO A 35 9.94 -8.63 12.23
C PRO A 35 10.76 -8.98 10.99
N ALA A 36 12.08 -9.11 11.15
CA ALA A 36 12.97 -9.50 10.06
C ALA A 36 12.48 -10.82 9.44
N PRO A 37 12.51 -10.96 8.10
CA PRO A 37 11.98 -12.15 7.45
C PRO A 37 12.73 -13.39 7.95
N PRO A 38 12.05 -14.52 8.19
CA PRO A 38 12.65 -15.78 8.62
C PRO A 38 13.70 -16.36 7.64
N ASP A 39 13.90 -15.74 6.46
CA ASP A 39 14.85 -16.11 5.42
C ASP A 39 15.44 -14.89 4.67
N ALA A 40 16.40 -14.19 5.29
CA ALA A 40 17.11 -13.07 4.67
C ALA A 40 17.68 -13.39 3.27
N ALA A 41 18.12 -14.62 3.02
CA ALA A 41 18.62 -15.06 1.71
C ALA A 41 17.55 -15.05 0.61
N ALA A 42 16.31 -15.44 0.91
CA ALA A 42 15.23 -15.40 -0.08
C ALA A 42 14.80 -13.97 -0.39
N HIS A 43 14.89 -13.06 0.60
CA HIS A 43 14.71 -11.64 0.37
C HIS A 43 15.79 -11.09 -0.58
N GLU A 44 17.06 -11.42 -0.33
CA GLU A 44 18.18 -10.98 -1.17
C GLU A 44 18.09 -11.54 -2.60
N GLU A 45 17.77 -12.83 -2.77
CA GLU A 45 17.55 -13.43 -4.09
C GLU A 45 16.37 -12.79 -4.83
N PHE A 46 15.28 -12.49 -4.13
CA PHE A 46 14.14 -11.80 -4.71
C PHE A 46 14.49 -10.37 -5.16
N LEU A 47 15.23 -9.61 -4.35
CA LEU A 47 15.68 -8.26 -4.74
C LEU A 47 16.60 -8.29 -5.95
N ALA A 48 17.54 -9.23 -6.00
CA ALA A 48 18.43 -9.42 -7.15
C ALA A 48 17.66 -9.76 -8.44
N LEU A 49 16.61 -10.58 -8.33
CA LEU A 49 15.71 -10.86 -9.45
C LEU A 49 15.00 -9.59 -9.94
N LEU A 50 14.45 -8.80 -9.02
CA LEU A 50 13.74 -7.56 -9.39
C LEU A 50 14.67 -6.60 -10.13
N GLU A 51 15.93 -6.48 -9.69
CA GLU A 51 16.94 -5.68 -10.37
C GLU A 51 17.16 -6.15 -11.82
N VAL A 52 17.34 -7.46 -12.03
CA VAL A 52 17.51 -8.05 -13.37
C VAL A 52 16.30 -7.80 -14.26
N LEU A 53 15.09 -7.99 -13.73
CA LEU A 53 13.85 -7.80 -14.49
C LEU A 53 13.64 -6.33 -14.89
N MET A 54 13.91 -5.40 -13.98
CA MET A 54 13.81 -3.97 -14.29
C MET A 54 14.88 -3.56 -15.32
N ALA A 55 16.12 -4.05 -15.19
CA ALA A 55 17.18 -3.81 -16.16
C ALA A 55 16.85 -4.39 -17.55
N ALA A 56 16.11 -5.50 -17.61
CA ALA A 56 15.62 -6.09 -18.85
C ALA A 56 14.40 -5.34 -19.46
N GLY A 57 13.89 -4.31 -18.79
CA GLY A 57 12.72 -3.55 -19.24
C GLY A 57 11.39 -4.30 -19.06
N CYS A 58 11.37 -5.34 -18.22
CA CYS A 58 10.15 -6.09 -17.93
C CYS A 58 9.17 -5.25 -17.10
N LEU A 59 7.88 -5.36 -17.43
CA LEU A 59 6.83 -4.69 -16.67
C LEU A 59 6.53 -5.47 -15.38
N ILE A 60 6.62 -4.78 -14.26
CA ILE A 60 6.22 -5.28 -12.95
C ILE A 60 4.97 -4.51 -12.52
N PRO A 61 3.76 -5.13 -12.52
CA PRO A 61 2.50 -4.41 -12.42
C PRO A 61 2.40 -3.49 -11.20
N CYS A 62 2.86 -3.96 -10.02
CA CYS A 62 2.83 -3.19 -8.78
C CYS A 62 3.82 -2.01 -8.74
N LEU A 63 4.86 -2.03 -9.59
CA LEU A 63 5.82 -0.93 -9.69
C LEU A 63 5.46 0.03 -10.83
N ALA A 64 4.90 -0.50 -11.91
CA ALA A 64 4.51 0.24 -13.11
C ALA A 64 3.17 0.98 -12.97
N ALA A 65 2.29 0.57 -12.05
CA ALA A 65 1.04 1.26 -11.80
C ALA A 65 1.26 2.64 -11.18
N GLU A 66 0.51 3.64 -11.67
CA GLU A 66 0.49 5.00 -11.12
C GLU A 66 -0.11 5.00 -9.70
N ASP A 67 -1.21 4.27 -9.51
CA ASP A 67 -1.77 3.96 -8.19
C ASP A 67 -1.39 2.54 -7.74
N ARG A 68 -0.62 2.47 -6.66
CA ARG A 68 -0.15 1.22 -6.05
C ARG A 68 -1.01 0.76 -4.88
N THR A 69 -1.97 1.57 -4.44
CA THR A 69 -2.89 1.28 -3.33
C THR A 69 -3.54 -0.10 -3.45
N PRO A 70 -3.96 -0.59 -4.64
CA PRO A 70 -4.55 -1.92 -4.78
C PRO A 70 -3.65 -3.09 -4.34
N TRP A 71 -2.32 -2.94 -4.43
CA TRP A 71 -1.33 -3.94 -3.98
C TRP A 71 -0.90 -3.74 -2.52
N LEU A 72 -0.95 -2.50 -2.03
CA LEU A 72 -0.49 -2.11 -0.69
C LEU A 72 -1.57 -2.22 0.40
N ALA A 73 -2.85 -2.30 0.02
CA ALA A 73 -3.95 -2.31 0.98
C ALA A 73 -3.77 -3.41 2.04
N ASP A 74 -3.86 -3.02 3.31
CA ASP A 74 -3.67 -3.93 4.43
C ASP A 74 -4.84 -4.92 4.61
N GLY A 75 -4.55 -6.08 5.23
CA GLY A 75 -5.57 -7.02 5.67
C GLY A 75 -6.43 -7.62 4.54
N ARG A 76 -7.73 -7.83 4.82
CA ARG A 76 -8.72 -8.37 3.87
C ARG A 76 -9.07 -7.42 2.71
N HIS A 77 -8.54 -6.19 2.72
CA HIS A 77 -8.82 -5.16 1.72
C HIS A 77 -7.85 -5.19 0.53
N ALA A 78 -6.84 -6.06 0.56
CA ALA A 78 -6.03 -6.38 -0.62
C ALA A 78 -6.93 -6.79 -1.79
N SER A 79 -6.79 -6.12 -2.94
CA SER A 79 -7.74 -6.27 -4.04
C SER A 79 -7.48 -7.53 -4.86
N ALA A 80 -8.53 -8.34 -5.07
CA ALA A 80 -8.48 -9.46 -6.01
C ALA A 80 -8.18 -9.01 -7.46
N ALA A 81 -8.45 -7.75 -7.81
CA ALA A 81 -8.03 -7.19 -9.09
C ALA A 81 -6.50 -7.04 -9.18
N ALA A 82 -5.85 -6.56 -8.12
CA ALA A 82 -4.40 -6.46 -8.05
C ALA A 82 -3.73 -7.85 -8.09
N ALA A 83 -4.31 -8.84 -7.41
CA ALA A 83 -3.85 -10.23 -7.47
C ALA A 83 -3.92 -10.81 -8.90
N ARG A 84 -5.00 -10.50 -9.65
CA ARG A 84 -5.13 -10.90 -11.06
C ARG A 84 -4.15 -10.16 -11.98
N ALA A 85 -3.85 -8.91 -11.70
CA ALA A 85 -2.87 -8.15 -12.48
C ALA A 85 -1.45 -8.75 -12.38
N CYS A 86 -1.15 -9.53 -11.34
CA CYS A 86 0.14 -10.20 -11.21
C CYS A 86 0.32 -11.42 -12.13
N GLN A 87 -0.72 -11.98 -12.76
CA GLN A 87 -0.65 -13.29 -13.43
C GLN A 87 0.38 -13.38 -14.57
N ASP A 88 0.64 -12.25 -15.24
CA ASP A 88 1.65 -12.16 -16.30
C ASP A 88 2.98 -11.55 -15.83
N CYS A 89 3.13 -11.34 -14.51
CA CYS A 89 4.35 -10.76 -13.94
C CYS A 89 5.50 -11.79 -14.01
N PRO A 90 6.66 -11.45 -14.58
CA PRO A 90 7.79 -12.37 -14.65
C PRO A 90 8.37 -12.73 -13.28
N ALA A 91 8.11 -11.93 -12.25
CA ALA A 91 8.49 -12.22 -10.86
C ALA A 91 7.43 -13.03 -10.09
N LEU A 92 6.32 -13.46 -10.72
CA LEU A 92 5.16 -14.04 -10.02
C LEU A 92 5.54 -15.19 -9.07
N THR A 93 6.29 -16.17 -9.57
CA THR A 93 6.65 -17.37 -8.81
C THR A 93 7.58 -17.06 -7.64
N GLU A 94 8.66 -16.32 -7.88
CA GLU A 94 9.64 -15.96 -6.85
C GLU A 94 9.03 -15.01 -5.81
N CYS A 95 8.17 -14.08 -6.24
CA CYS A 95 7.41 -13.21 -5.34
C CYS A 95 6.45 -14.01 -4.44
N ALA A 96 5.78 -15.03 -4.98
CA ALA A 96 4.91 -15.91 -4.19
C ALA A 96 5.72 -16.75 -3.20
N ALA A 97 6.87 -17.30 -3.62
CA ALA A 97 7.78 -18.07 -2.77
C ALA A 97 8.28 -17.23 -1.59
N TYR A 98 8.80 -16.04 -1.89
CA TYR A 98 9.22 -15.05 -0.88
C TYR A 98 8.08 -14.74 0.09
N ALA A 99 6.90 -14.36 -0.40
CA ALA A 99 5.81 -13.91 0.47
C ALA A 99 5.21 -15.01 1.37
N LEU A 100 5.35 -16.28 0.98
CA LEU A 100 4.97 -17.42 1.81
C LEU A 100 6.05 -17.74 2.85
N ALA A 101 7.32 -17.67 2.47
CA ALA A 101 8.45 -17.94 3.36
C ALA A 101 8.60 -16.83 4.41
N ALA A 102 8.62 -15.57 3.98
CA ALA A 102 8.69 -14.38 4.82
C ALA A 102 7.43 -14.13 5.66
N GLN A 103 6.32 -14.83 5.35
CA GLN A 103 5.01 -14.66 5.98
C GLN A 103 4.51 -13.21 5.94
N GLU A 104 4.66 -12.56 4.78
CA GLU A 104 4.35 -11.14 4.61
C GLU A 104 2.98 -10.77 5.22
N PRO A 105 2.87 -9.79 6.12
CA PRO A 105 1.69 -9.63 6.97
C PRO A 105 0.48 -9.04 6.23
N SER A 106 0.70 -8.35 5.11
CA SER A 106 -0.36 -7.63 4.40
C SER A 106 -0.10 -7.54 2.88
N GLY A 107 -1.02 -6.91 2.15
CA GLY A 107 -0.89 -6.65 0.72
C GLY A 107 -1.10 -7.85 -0.21
N VAL A 108 -0.92 -7.58 -1.51
CA VAL A 108 -0.94 -8.57 -2.60
C VAL A 108 0.49 -8.94 -2.97
N TRP A 109 0.78 -10.24 -2.94
CA TRP A 109 2.09 -10.77 -3.27
C TRP A 109 1.96 -11.99 -4.16
N GLY A 110 2.76 -12.08 -5.23
CA GLY A 110 2.77 -13.25 -6.10
C GLY A 110 1.39 -13.68 -6.61
N GLY A 111 0.51 -12.71 -6.88
CA GLY A 111 -0.87 -12.97 -7.32
C GLY A 111 -1.81 -13.51 -6.22
N MET A 112 -1.44 -13.37 -4.95
CA MET A 112 -2.21 -13.83 -3.80
C MET A 112 -2.54 -12.68 -2.85
N THR A 113 -3.77 -12.62 -2.36
CA THR A 113 -4.14 -11.77 -1.23
C THR A 113 -3.70 -12.39 0.10
N LEU A 114 -3.72 -11.63 1.20
CA LEU A 114 -3.51 -12.19 2.54
C LEU A 114 -4.47 -13.37 2.83
N THR A 115 -5.72 -13.26 2.41
CA THR A 115 -6.73 -14.33 2.57
C THR A 115 -6.33 -15.60 1.79
N ASP A 116 -5.81 -15.46 0.58
CA ASP A 116 -5.35 -16.61 -0.23
C ASP A 116 -4.12 -17.29 0.38
N ARG A 117 -3.19 -16.49 0.92
CA ARG A 117 -1.97 -17.00 1.58
C ARG A 117 -2.30 -17.75 2.87
N THR A 118 -3.18 -17.19 3.70
CA THR A 118 -3.66 -17.87 4.92
C THR A 118 -4.43 -19.15 4.63
N ALA A 119 -5.27 -19.17 3.59
CA ALA A 119 -5.97 -20.38 3.14
C ALA A 119 -5.03 -21.47 2.59
N THR A 120 -3.93 -21.07 1.94
CA THR A 120 -2.91 -22.01 1.44
C THR A 120 -2.16 -22.67 2.59
N ARG A 121 -1.81 -21.89 3.63
CA ARG A 121 -1.18 -22.39 4.86
C ARG A 121 -2.09 -23.34 5.65
N SER A 122 -3.38 -23.02 5.77
CA SER A 122 -4.31 -23.91 6.49
C SER A 122 -4.46 -25.26 5.77
N ARG A 123 -4.56 -25.26 4.45
CA ARG A 123 -4.69 -26.48 3.65
C ARG A 123 -3.45 -27.39 3.71
N SER A 124 -2.25 -26.80 3.76
CA SER A 124 -1.01 -27.58 3.91
C SER A 124 -0.87 -28.19 5.31
N ILE A 125 -1.32 -27.48 6.35
CA ILE A 125 -1.39 -28.00 7.73
C ILE A 125 -2.39 -29.16 7.82
N THR A 126 -3.62 -29.01 7.30
CA THR A 126 -4.62 -30.09 7.34
C THR A 126 -4.15 -31.35 6.61
N ARG A 127 -3.44 -31.23 5.48
CA ARG A 127 -2.85 -32.39 4.79
C ARG A 127 -1.77 -33.08 5.63
N LYS A 128 -0.93 -32.31 6.33
CA LYS A 128 0.08 -32.88 7.24
C LYS A 128 -0.56 -33.59 8.42
N VAL A 129 -1.63 -33.02 8.99
CA VAL A 129 -2.35 -33.62 10.13
C VAL A 129 -3.14 -34.86 9.72
N ALA A 130 -3.74 -34.89 8.54
CA ALA A 130 -4.48 -36.07 8.04
C ALA A 130 -3.57 -37.22 7.58
N ALA A 131 -2.26 -36.97 7.42
CA ALA A 131 -1.25 -37.95 7.05
C ALA A 131 -0.42 -38.45 8.25
N ALA A 132 -0.82 -38.11 9.47
CA ALA A 132 -0.23 -38.55 10.74
C ALA A 132 -1.19 -39.48 11.49
#